data_AF-A0AAU9DDB2-F1
#
_entry.id   AF-A0AAU9DDB2-F1
#
_cell.length_a   1.000
_cell.length_b   1.000
_cell.length_c   1.000
_cell.angle_alpha   90.00
_cell.angle_beta   90.00
_cell.angle_gamma   90.00
#
_symmetry.space_group_name_H-M   'P 1'
#
loop_
_entity.id
_entity.type
_entity.pdbx_description
1 polymer ?
#
loop_
_entity_poly.entity_id
_entity_poly.type
_entity_poly.pdbx_seq_one_letter_code
_entity_poly.pdbx_strand_id
1 'polypeptide(L)'
;MQNDEKDWIVRQVKSFAQGLGYLLGHGKSNPGSEIVFPKEYSAPLPHQKDLQKLIDQRQYQQSVTEFKGLRYAMEEELYLKLGNWLYSNLSRLDEDQLQAGHFSKAQIDAEVEELSQISLDL
;
A
#
# COMPACT_ATOMS: atom_id res chain seq x y z
N MET A 1 5.53 16.74 -17.68
CA MET A 1 4.81 17.25 -16.50
C MET A 1 3.95 16.16 -15.86
N GLN A 2 2.88 15.64 -16.48
CA GLN A 2 2.06 14.56 -15.85
C GLN A 2 2.79 13.22 -15.65
N ASN A 3 3.66 12.81 -16.58
CA ASN A 3 4.44 11.57 -16.43
C ASN A 3 5.50 11.65 -15.32
N ASP A 4 6.07 12.83 -15.09
CA ASP A 4 7.14 13.01 -14.10
C ASP A 4 6.60 12.85 -12.67
N GLU A 5 5.40 13.38 -12.43
CA GLU A 5 4.67 13.24 -11.16
C GLU A 5 4.26 11.78 -10.93
N LYS A 6 3.62 11.14 -11.92
CA LYS A 6 3.28 9.70 -11.82
C LYS A 6 4.50 8.83 -11.53
N ASP A 7 5.63 9.09 -12.19
CA ASP A 7 6.88 8.36 -11.96
C ASP A 7 7.46 8.60 -10.56
N TRP A 8 7.36 9.82 -10.02
CA TRP A 8 7.81 10.13 -8.67
C TRP A 8 6.98 9.38 -7.61
N ILE A 9 5.65 9.35 -7.74
CA ILE A 9 4.74 8.66 -6.82
C ILE A 9 4.98 7.15 -6.83
N VAL A 10 5.11 6.58 -8.02
CA VAL A 10 5.44 5.16 -8.19
C VAL A 10 6.79 4.84 -7.54
N ARG A 11 7.76 5.76 -7.58
CA ARG A 11 9.05 5.58 -6.87
C ARG A 11 8.87 5.63 -5.36
N GLN A 12 8.09 6.56 -4.81
CA GLN A 12 7.82 6.63 -3.37
C GLN A 12 7.16 5.35 -2.86
N VAL A 13 6.12 4.88 -3.55
CA VAL A 13 5.45 3.61 -3.21
C VAL A 13 6.41 2.42 -3.33
N LYS A 14 7.28 2.39 -4.35
CA LYS A 14 8.31 1.36 -4.48
C LYS A 14 9.33 1.42 -3.35
N SER A 15 9.80 2.60 -2.97
CA SER A 15 10.75 2.78 -1.86
C SER A 15 10.15 2.30 -0.54
N PHE A 16 8.88 2.64 -0.29
CA PHE A 16 8.12 2.13 0.85
C PHE A 16 8.01 0.60 0.80
N ALA A 17 7.62 0.02 -0.34
CA ALA A 17 7.54 -1.43 -0.54
C ALA A 17 8.88 -2.14 -0.30
N GLN A 18 9.99 -1.53 -0.72
CA GLN A 18 11.34 -2.04 -0.51
C GLN A 18 11.75 -1.98 0.96
N GLY A 19 11.48 -0.87 1.65
CA GLY A 19 11.71 -0.72 3.09
C GLY A 19 10.94 -1.75 3.92
N LEU A 20 9.67 -1.98 3.58
CA LEU A 20 8.87 -3.05 4.18
C LEU A 20 9.44 -4.44 3.88
N GLY A 21 9.87 -4.70 2.64
CA GLY A 21 10.51 -5.97 2.28
C GLY A 21 11.75 -6.27 3.13
N TYR A 22 12.54 -5.23 3.44
CA TYR A 22 13.71 -5.35 4.30
C TYR A 22 13.34 -5.62 5.77
N LEU A 23 12.40 -4.85 6.33
CA LEU A 23 11.95 -5.01 7.73
C LEU A 23 11.30 -6.38 7.96
N LEU A 24 10.41 -6.79 7.06
CA LEU A 24 9.74 -8.09 7.13
C LEU A 24 10.69 -9.27 6.88
N GLY A 25 11.73 -9.06 6.07
CA GLY A 25 12.79 -10.04 5.85
C GLY A 25 13.68 -10.28 7.07
N HIS A 26 13.82 -9.28 7.95
CA HIS A 26 14.65 -9.38 9.16
C HIS A 26 13.91 -9.99 10.37
N GLY A 27 12.58 -9.94 10.42
CA GLY A 27 11.78 -10.38 11.57
C GLY A 27 11.72 -11.90 11.82
N LYS A 28 12.22 -12.73 10.89
CA LYS A 28 12.32 -14.20 11.05
C LYS A 28 13.68 -14.73 10.62
N SER A 29 14.69 -14.51 11.45
CA SER A 29 15.99 -15.18 11.35
C SER A 29 15.88 -16.66 11.76
N ASN A 30 15.53 -17.52 10.80
CA ASN A 30 15.97 -18.91 10.83
C ASN A 30 16.95 -19.12 9.65
N PRO A 31 18.24 -19.43 9.90
CA PRO A 31 19.26 -19.48 8.86
C PRO A 31 19.06 -20.74 8.01
N GLY A 32 18.31 -20.62 6.92
CA GLY A 32 18.07 -21.72 6.00
C GLY A 32 16.86 -21.58 5.08
N SER A 33 15.98 -20.61 5.32
CA SER A 33 14.90 -20.34 4.37
C SER A 33 15.36 -19.29 3.37
N GLU A 34 15.72 -19.75 2.17
CA GLU A 34 15.70 -18.93 0.97
C GLU A 34 14.36 -18.17 0.95
N ILE A 35 14.42 -16.83 0.87
CA ILE A 35 13.22 -15.99 0.78
C ILE A 35 12.65 -16.20 -0.62
N VAL A 36 11.89 -17.27 -0.78
CA VAL A 36 11.05 -17.49 -1.94
C VAL A 36 9.84 -16.57 -1.75
N PHE A 37 9.84 -15.41 -2.40
CA PHE A 37 8.58 -14.69 -2.64
C PHE A 37 7.67 -15.64 -3.43
N PRO A 38 6.58 -16.17 -2.85
CA PRO A 38 5.75 -17.13 -3.58
C PRO A 38 5.14 -16.39 -4.76
N LYS A 39 5.58 -16.77 -5.96
CA LYS A 39 4.88 -16.41 -7.19
C LYS A 39 3.53 -17.13 -7.13
N GLU A 40 2.49 -16.30 -7.01
CA GLU A 40 1.10 -16.58 -7.38
C GLU A 40 0.34 -17.52 -6.42
N TYR A 41 -0.81 -17.01 -5.92
CA TYR A 41 -1.73 -17.60 -4.94
C TYR A 41 -1.37 -17.50 -3.44
N SER A 42 -0.99 -16.32 -2.98
CA SER A 42 -1.24 -15.94 -1.58
C SER A 42 -2.73 -15.68 -1.38
N ALA A 43 -3.34 -16.28 -0.36
CA ALA A 43 -4.69 -15.91 0.06
C ALA A 43 -4.77 -14.37 0.20
N PRO A 44 -5.88 -13.73 -0.22
CA PRO A 44 -6.01 -12.29 -0.10
C PRO A 44 -5.81 -11.87 1.36
N LEU A 45 -5.10 -10.76 1.57
CA LEU A 45 -4.90 -10.20 2.89
C LEU A 45 -6.28 -9.93 3.53
N PRO A 46 -6.39 -9.99 4.86
CA PRO A 46 -7.60 -9.56 5.56
C PRO A 46 -8.06 -8.19 5.04
N HIS A 47 -9.36 -8.01 4.83
CA HIS A 47 -9.99 -6.79 4.31
C HIS A 47 -9.61 -6.37 2.87
N GLN A 48 -8.66 -7.06 2.20
CA GLN A 48 -8.23 -6.72 0.84
C GLN A 48 -9.39 -6.75 -0.16
N LYS A 49 -10.31 -7.72 -0.05
CA LYS A 49 -11.47 -7.82 -0.95
C LYS A 49 -12.43 -6.65 -0.78
N ASP A 50 -12.64 -6.20 0.46
CA ASP A 50 -13.54 -5.08 0.75
C ASP A 50 -12.95 -3.78 0.22
N LEU A 51 -11.65 -3.57 0.44
CA LEU A 51 -10.92 -2.44 -0.13
C LEU A 51 -10.89 -2.48 -1.67
N GLN A 52 -10.69 -3.65 -2.28
CA GLN A 52 -10.72 -3.80 -3.74
C GLN A 52 -12.10 -3.40 -4.30
N LYS A 53 -13.18 -3.81 -3.64
CA LYS A 53 -14.54 -3.44 -4.04
C LYS A 53 -14.73 -1.92 -4.02
N LEU A 54 -14.20 -1.22 -3.01
CA LEU A 54 -14.25 0.24 -2.95
C LEU A 54 -13.44 0.89 -4.09
N ILE A 55 -12.26 0.33 -4.42
CA ILE A 55 -11.45 0.78 -5.56
C ILE A 55 -12.22 0.59 -6.87
N ASP A 56 -12.83 -0.57 -7.09
CA ASP A 56 -13.62 -0.89 -8.29
C ASP A 56 -14.82 0.05 -8.44
N GLN A 57 -15.39 0.49 -7.32
CA GLN A 57 -16.48 1.48 -7.25
C GLN A 57 -15.99 2.93 -7.31
N ARG A 58 -14.68 3.16 -7.50
CA ARG A 58 -14.03 4.48 -7.49
C ARG A 58 -14.18 5.24 -6.17
N GLN A 59 -14.49 4.55 -5.09
CA GLN A 59 -14.61 5.12 -3.75
C GLN A 59 -13.23 5.15 -3.07
N TYR A 60 -12.25 5.80 -3.70
CA TYR A 60 -10.86 5.74 -3.26
C TYR A 60 -10.66 6.34 -1.87
N GLN A 61 -11.26 7.50 -1.59
CA GLN A 61 -11.19 8.12 -0.27
C GLN A 61 -11.78 7.22 0.82
N GLN A 62 -12.89 6.54 0.51
CA GLN A 62 -13.49 5.58 1.43
C GLN A 62 -12.55 4.38 1.65
N SER A 63 -11.92 3.86 0.60
CA SER A 63 -10.95 2.75 0.74
C SER A 63 -9.78 3.12 1.66
N VAL A 64 -9.29 4.36 1.59
CA VAL A 64 -8.23 4.87 2.48
C VAL A 64 -8.74 5.03 3.91
N THR A 65 -9.95 5.55 4.10
CA THR A 65 -10.55 5.73 5.43
C THR A 65 -10.77 4.39 6.13
N GLU A 66 -11.34 3.41 5.41
CA GLU A 66 -11.53 2.05 5.92
C GLU A 66 -10.18 1.40 6.26
N PHE A 67 -9.17 1.55 5.39
CA PHE A 67 -7.82 1.07 5.66
C PHE A 67 -7.24 1.65 6.95
N LYS A 68 -7.30 2.97 7.16
CA LYS A 68 -6.81 3.61 8.40
C LYS A 68 -7.51 3.07 9.65
N GLY A 69 -8.81 2.78 9.55
CA GLY A 69 -9.58 2.16 10.63
C GLY A 69 -9.04 0.80 11.08
N LEU A 70 -8.30 0.10 10.21
CA LEU A 70 -7.72 -1.20 10.52
C LEU A 70 -6.41 -1.12 11.33
N ARG A 71 -5.82 0.08 11.52
CA ARG A 71 -4.49 0.24 12.16
C ARG A 71 -4.33 -0.49 13.48
N TYR A 72 -5.38 -0.54 14.30
CA TYR A 72 -5.38 -1.20 15.62
C TYR A 72 -6.25 -2.46 15.66
N ALA A 73 -6.84 -2.86 14.53
CA ALA A 73 -7.74 -4.01 14.43
C ALA A 73 -7.05 -5.28 13.88
N MET A 74 -5.78 -5.16 13.45
CA MET A 74 -5.01 -6.25 12.88
C MET A 74 -3.53 -6.14 13.22
N GLU A 75 -2.80 -7.23 13.04
CA GLU A 75 -1.34 -7.26 13.21
C GLU A 75 -0.65 -6.22 12.31
N GLU A 76 0.33 -5.52 12.88
CA GLU A 76 1.03 -4.43 12.21
C GLU A 76 1.70 -4.86 10.89
N GLU A 77 2.30 -6.05 10.85
CA GLU A 77 2.86 -6.62 9.62
C GLU A 77 1.79 -6.77 8.51
N LEU A 78 0.59 -7.23 8.87
CA LEU A 78 -0.50 -7.40 7.91
C LEU A 78 -1.06 -6.04 7.47
N TYR A 79 -1.12 -5.06 8.39
CA TYR A 79 -1.52 -3.69 8.10
C TYR A 79 -0.58 -3.04 7.09
N LEU A 80 0.73 -3.15 7.30
CA LEU A 80 1.73 -2.58 6.38
C LEU A 80 1.69 -3.25 4.99
N LYS A 81 1.52 -4.58 4.94
CA LYS A 81 1.33 -5.29 3.66
C LYS A 81 0.07 -4.84 2.93
N LEU A 82 -1.03 -4.62 3.66
CA LEU A 82 -2.30 -4.17 3.10
C LEU A 82 -2.20 -2.73 2.59
N GLY A 83 -1.56 -1.83 3.34
CA GLY A 83 -1.30 -0.45 2.92
C GLY A 83 -0.43 -0.38 1.67
N ASN A 84 0.66 -1.16 1.63
CA ASN A 84 1.50 -1.25 0.44
C ASN A 84 0.71 -1.71 -0.79
N TRP A 85 -0.13 -2.74 -0.64
CA TRP A 85 -1.00 -3.20 -1.71
C TRP A 85 -2.00 -2.12 -2.15
N LEU A 86 -2.65 -1.43 -1.21
CA LEU A 86 -3.65 -0.39 -1.49
C LEU A 86 -3.03 0.77 -2.29
N TYR A 87 -1.95 1.37 -1.78
CA TYR A 87 -1.32 2.52 -2.41
C TYR A 87 -0.59 2.15 -3.72
N SER A 88 -0.13 0.90 -3.86
CA SER A 88 0.36 0.37 -5.15
C SER A 88 -0.74 0.27 -6.21
N ASN A 89 -1.98 0.00 -5.82
CA ASN A 89 -3.11 -0.02 -6.75
C ASN A 89 -3.56 1.42 -7.10
N LEU A 90 -3.70 2.29 -6.11
CA LEU A 90 -4.10 3.69 -6.34
C LEU A 90 -3.05 4.48 -7.14
N SER A 91 -1.76 4.22 -6.94
CA SER A 91 -0.68 4.89 -7.67
C SER A 91 -0.60 4.50 -9.16
N ARG A 92 -1.23 3.40 -9.58
CA ARG A 92 -1.31 3.00 -11.00
C ARG A 92 -2.37 3.77 -11.79
N LEU A 93 -3.40 4.27 -11.12
CA LEU A 93 -4.48 5.05 -11.73
C LEU A 93 -3.96 6.40 -12.22
N ASP A 94 -4.48 6.92 -13.32
CA ASP A 94 -4.15 8.27 -13.78
C ASP A 94 -4.94 9.34 -13.01
N GLU A 95 -4.47 10.59 -13.04
CA GLU A 95 -5.09 11.70 -12.31
C GLU A 95 -6.58 11.85 -12.66
N ASP A 96 -6.95 11.73 -13.93
CA ASP A 96 -8.36 11.76 -14.38
C ASP A 96 -9.22 10.65 -13.74
N GLN A 97 -8.63 9.47 -13.53
CA GLN A 97 -9.33 8.33 -12.93
C GLN A 97 -9.52 8.52 -11.42
N LEU A 98 -8.54 9.14 -10.76
CA LEU A 98 -8.59 9.48 -9.34
C LEU A 98 -9.59 10.60 -9.08
N GLN A 99 -9.57 11.65 -9.92
CA GLN A 99 -10.49 12.78 -9.81
C GLN A 99 -11.95 12.37 -10.03
N ALA A 100 -12.21 11.37 -10.88
CA ALA A 100 -13.55 10.77 -11.01
C ALA A 100 -14.10 10.17 -9.70
N GLY A 101 -13.22 9.87 -8.74
CA GLY A 101 -13.57 9.44 -7.38
C GLY A 101 -13.30 10.50 -6.32
N HIS A 102 -13.16 11.78 -6.72
CA HIS A 102 -12.80 12.91 -5.84
C HIS A 102 -11.51 12.69 -5.03
N PHE A 103 -10.55 11.98 -5.63
CA PHE A 103 -9.25 11.70 -5.05
C PHE A 103 -8.13 12.23 -5.95
N SER A 104 -6.90 12.33 -5.45
CA SER A 104 -5.77 12.84 -6.24
C SER A 104 -4.47 12.13 -5.92
N LYS A 105 -3.50 12.30 -6.83
CA LYS A 105 -2.11 11.90 -6.62
C LYS A 105 -1.50 12.51 -5.35
N ALA A 106 -1.67 13.81 -5.15
CA ALA A 106 -1.17 14.49 -3.95
C ALA A 106 -1.72 13.90 -2.63
N GLN A 107 -2.97 13.41 -2.64
CA GLN A 107 -3.52 12.71 -1.48
C GLN A 107 -2.85 11.35 -1.26
N ILE A 108 -2.57 10.58 -2.32
CA ILE A 108 -1.81 9.33 -2.21
C ILE A 108 -0.44 9.59 -1.59
N ASP A 109 0.23 10.68 -1.95
CA ASP A 109 1.57 10.99 -1.44
C ASP A 109 1.57 11.31 0.05
N ALA A 110 0.64 12.16 0.48
CA ALA A 110 0.47 12.47 1.90
C ALA A 110 0.21 11.19 2.73
N GLU A 111 -0.60 10.29 2.18
CA GLU A 111 -0.95 9.02 2.82
C GLU A 111 0.23 8.03 2.87
N VAL A 112 1.03 7.95 1.81
CA VAL A 112 2.24 7.12 1.76
C VAL A 112 3.31 7.67 2.69
N GLU A 113 3.45 8.99 2.80
CA GLU A 113 4.35 9.63 3.75
C GLU A 113 3.96 9.33 5.21
N GLU A 114 2.68 9.45 5.55
CA GLU A 114 2.15 9.06 6.87
C GLU A 114 2.44 7.58 7.18
N LEU A 115 2.19 6.69 6.22
CA LEU A 115 2.45 5.26 6.38
C LEU A 115 3.95 4.93 6.52
N SER A 116 4.81 5.72 5.87
CA SER A 116 6.27 5.56 5.96
C SER A 116 6.80 5.93 7.34
N GLN A 117 6.21 6.93 8.00
CA GLN A 117 6.58 7.30 9.37
C GLN A 117 6.27 6.17 10.35
N ILE A 118 5.11 5.53 10.22
CA ILE A 118 4.74 4.35 11.02
C ILE A 118 5.77 3.23 10.89
N SER A 119 6.31 3.02 9.69
CA SER A 119 7.32 1.99 9.44
C SER A 119 8.70 2.32 10.00
N LEU A 120 9.02 3.59 10.26
CA LEU A 120 10.32 4.05 10.77
C LEU A 120 10.40 4.04 12.30
N ASP A 121 9.26 4.01 12.99
CA ASP A 121 9.17 3.89 14.45
C ASP A 121 9.36 2.43 14.96
N LEU A 122 9.65 1.49 14.06
CA LEU A 122 9.91 0.06 14.31
C LEU A 122 11.42 -0.24 14.41
#